data_AF-A0A0S4QS28-F1
#
_entry.id   AF-A0A0S4QS28-F1
#
_cell.length_a   1.000
_cell.length_b   1.000
_cell.length_c   1.000
_cell.angle_alpha   90.00
_cell.angle_beta   90.00
_cell.angle_gamma   90.00
#
_symmetry.space_group_name_H-M   'P 1'
#
loop_
_entity.id
_entity.type
_entity.pdbx_description
1 polymer ?
#
loop_
_entity_poly.entity_id
_entity_poly.type
_entity_poly.pdbx_seq_one_letter_code
_entity_poly.pdbx_strand_id
1 'polypeptide(L)'
;MSAPCSAAFRALAEKLGGIPCDPDPVASLRSPADLANWTLPVIEILMIGGAVLALAHAARHRRRTGNPAYLALWFAPIVYALVIEPPLYFPEQFGIDDRIDLIFVHNVFTVQFMFDRLPLYILAVYVAVPYLACALVDRVGVFDRRGRLVGAICVGFVHQCFYEIFDHIGPQLRWWAWNPDAATNEPALGSVPLSSTVIFGLVGPAILAFLWRALIAEPAGRRTLGSPGLVGRVVAVGVLTPVLLPVAGAPLGYLTTAEHPNHALMAAVFGVMLAAAAAVALPALAPARRRPPPAAPVSPEVPAAEDPAEPATPAAPADRFVNGYAVLYGTIYLAVFVVLWLTALPDLLSAHEGVTDDGTPIGNPYYALGCAAVCVWVVALAARNTRGAMSAPTTENVRELHELREEEQEVAGNGQS
;
A
#
# COMPACT_ATOMS: atom_id res chain seq x y z
N MET A 1 24.22 3.77 -28.59
CA MET A 1 23.08 4.46 -27.97
C MET A 1 23.69 5.49 -27.03
N SER A 2 23.51 6.78 -27.30
CA SER A 2 24.03 7.83 -26.42
C SER A 2 23.37 7.72 -25.05
N ALA A 3 24.16 7.75 -23.99
CA ALA A 3 23.68 7.61 -22.63
C ALA A 3 22.63 8.68 -22.27
N PRO A 4 21.65 8.38 -21.41
CA PRO A 4 20.58 9.28 -21.01
C PRO A 4 21.07 10.27 -19.94
N CYS A 5 22.13 11.02 -20.25
CA CYS A 5 22.74 11.99 -19.35
C CYS A 5 22.47 13.42 -19.82
N SER A 6 21.19 13.82 -19.76
CA SER A 6 20.75 15.19 -20.00
C SER A 6 21.35 16.16 -18.98
N ALA A 7 21.29 17.46 -19.24
CA ALA A 7 21.77 18.48 -18.32
C ALA A 7 20.99 18.44 -16.98
N ALA A 8 19.67 18.29 -17.04
CA ALA A 8 18.82 18.14 -15.86
C ALA A 8 19.21 16.90 -15.03
N PHE A 9 19.49 15.77 -15.69
CA PHE A 9 19.94 14.57 -14.99
C PHE A 9 21.24 14.82 -14.22
N ARG A 10 22.26 15.45 -14.85
CA ARG A 10 23.55 15.71 -14.20
C ARG A 10 23.41 16.59 -12.96
N ALA A 11 22.60 17.65 -13.05
CA ALA A 11 22.36 18.55 -11.92
C ALA A 11 21.72 17.83 -10.73
N LEU A 12 20.79 16.90 -10.97
CA LEU A 12 20.18 16.10 -9.90
C LEU A 12 21.12 15.01 -9.38
N ALA A 13 21.89 14.37 -10.27
CA ALA A 13 22.87 13.34 -9.91
C ALA A 13 23.98 13.89 -8.99
N GLU A 14 24.44 15.12 -9.22
CA GLU A 14 25.43 15.78 -8.36
C GLU A 14 24.90 15.96 -6.93
N LYS A 15 23.63 16.36 -6.77
CA LYS A 15 22.98 16.50 -5.45
C LYS A 15 22.86 15.19 -4.68
N LEU A 16 22.90 14.05 -5.37
CA LEU A 16 22.77 12.72 -4.79
C LEU A 16 24.12 12.05 -4.47
N GLY A 17 25.24 12.75 -4.68
CA GLY A 17 26.58 12.23 -4.44
C GLY A 17 27.34 11.78 -5.69
N GLY A 18 26.81 12.09 -6.88
CA GLY A 18 27.46 11.82 -8.17
C GLY A 18 27.08 10.46 -8.74
N ILE A 19 26.02 10.42 -9.55
CA ILE A 19 25.60 9.22 -10.29
C ILE A 19 26.27 9.20 -11.68
N PRO A 20 26.92 8.10 -12.09
CA PRO A 20 27.62 8.04 -13.36
C PRO A 20 26.66 8.22 -14.56
N CYS A 21 27.16 8.89 -15.60
CA CYS A 21 26.45 9.07 -16.87
C CYS A 21 26.49 7.82 -17.78
N ASP A 22 27.45 6.91 -17.58
CA ASP A 22 27.64 5.72 -18.43
C ASP A 22 27.60 4.40 -17.61
N PRO A 23 26.49 4.11 -16.92
CA PRO A 23 26.31 2.86 -16.18
C PRO A 23 25.91 1.70 -17.11
N ASP A 24 25.90 0.47 -16.56
CA ASP A 24 25.43 -0.71 -17.27
C ASP A 24 23.98 -0.49 -17.78
N PRO A 25 23.69 -0.78 -19.07
CA PRO A 25 22.39 -0.51 -19.66
C PRO A 25 21.27 -1.39 -19.09
N VAL A 26 21.59 -2.57 -18.58
CA VAL A 26 20.61 -3.57 -18.13
C VAL A 26 20.49 -3.55 -16.62
N ALA A 27 21.58 -3.84 -15.92
CA ALA A 27 21.58 -3.97 -14.47
C ALA A 27 22.96 -3.77 -13.85
N SER A 28 22.99 -3.23 -12.65
CA SER A 28 24.21 -3.11 -11.86
C SER A 28 24.00 -3.68 -10.44
N LEU A 29 25.08 -4.20 -9.87
CA LEU A 29 25.12 -4.73 -8.52
C LEU A 29 26.22 -4.02 -7.74
N ARG A 30 25.87 -3.52 -6.55
CA ARG A 30 26.79 -2.84 -5.64
C ARG A 30 26.76 -3.49 -4.27
N SER A 31 27.82 -3.32 -3.50
CA SER A 31 27.79 -3.69 -2.09
C SER A 31 26.89 -2.71 -1.33
N PRO A 32 26.03 -3.17 -0.41
CA PRO A 32 25.25 -2.26 0.44
C PRO A 32 26.13 -1.39 1.36
N ALA A 33 27.40 -1.79 1.58
CA ALA A 33 28.37 -1.02 2.36
C ALA A 33 28.97 0.17 1.58
N ASP A 34 28.85 0.18 0.25
CA ASP A 34 29.42 1.21 -0.64
C ASP A 34 28.37 2.28 -1.02
N LEU A 35 27.16 2.19 -0.45
CA LEU A 35 26.09 3.15 -0.73
C LEU A 35 26.36 4.49 -0.04
N ALA A 36 25.87 5.58 -0.64
CA ALA A 36 26.22 6.95 -0.25
C ALA A 36 25.90 7.30 1.21
N ASN A 37 24.93 6.63 1.83
CA ASN A 37 24.65 6.75 3.25
C ASN A 37 23.96 5.49 3.80
N TRP A 38 23.95 5.34 5.12
CA TRP A 38 23.44 4.15 5.81
C TRP A 38 21.92 3.95 5.70
N THR A 39 21.16 5.00 5.35
CA THR A 39 19.69 4.89 5.23
C THR A 39 19.26 4.22 3.93
N LEU A 40 20.09 4.26 2.89
CA LEU A 40 19.84 3.59 1.60
C LEU A 40 19.64 2.07 1.76
N PRO A 41 20.58 1.30 2.35
CA PRO A 41 20.36 -0.14 2.54
C PRO A 41 19.20 -0.43 3.51
N VAL A 42 18.91 0.45 4.48
CA VAL A 42 17.78 0.29 5.40
C VAL A 42 16.45 0.35 4.66
N ILE A 43 16.26 1.34 3.79
CA ILE A 43 15.02 1.47 3.02
C ILE A 43 14.88 0.35 1.97
N GLU A 44 15.99 -0.10 1.36
CA GLU A 44 15.98 -1.28 0.48
C GLU A 44 15.47 -2.52 1.21
N ILE A 45 16.06 -2.83 2.36
CA ILE A 45 15.69 -4.01 3.16
C ILE A 45 14.23 -3.94 3.58
N LEU A 46 13.75 -2.76 4.00
CA LEU A 46 12.36 -2.59 4.39
C LEU A 46 11.41 -2.91 3.24
N MET A 47 11.62 -2.31 2.06
CA MET A 47 10.71 -2.45 0.92
C MET A 47 10.81 -3.82 0.26
N ILE A 48 12.02 -4.32 0.01
CA ILE A 48 12.25 -5.65 -0.57
C ILE A 48 11.76 -6.73 0.41
N GLY A 49 12.08 -6.60 1.70
CA GLY A 49 11.58 -7.49 2.74
C GLY A 49 10.06 -7.49 2.81
N GLY A 50 9.43 -6.33 2.70
CA GLY A 50 7.97 -6.20 2.58
C GLY A 50 7.39 -6.96 1.40
N ALA A 51 7.96 -6.80 0.21
CA ALA A 51 7.53 -7.52 -0.98
C ALA A 51 7.72 -9.04 -0.85
N VAL A 52 8.82 -9.50 -0.23
CA VAL A 52 9.05 -10.94 0.04
C VAL A 52 8.05 -11.48 1.05
N LEU A 53 7.78 -10.76 2.14
CA LEU A 53 6.76 -11.14 3.13
C LEU A 53 5.36 -11.18 2.51
N ALA A 54 5.04 -10.22 1.62
CA ALA A 54 3.80 -10.19 0.86
C ALA A 54 3.66 -11.43 -0.05
N LEU A 55 4.74 -11.81 -0.76
CA LEU A 55 4.75 -13.01 -1.60
C LEU A 55 4.55 -14.28 -0.76
N ALA A 56 5.25 -14.38 0.38
CA ALA A 56 5.09 -15.49 1.30
C ALA A 56 3.65 -15.58 1.83
N HIS A 57 3.04 -14.44 2.17
CA HIS A 57 1.63 -14.38 2.58
C HIS A 57 0.72 -14.83 1.45
N ALA A 58 0.87 -14.28 0.24
CA ALA A 58 0.05 -14.60 -0.91
C ALA A 58 0.14 -16.08 -1.30
N ALA A 59 1.34 -16.66 -1.31
CA ALA A 59 1.57 -18.07 -1.60
C ALA A 59 0.93 -18.98 -0.54
N ARG A 60 1.11 -18.67 0.76
CA ARG A 60 0.50 -19.43 1.86
C ARG A 60 -1.03 -19.29 1.86
N HIS A 61 -1.55 -18.10 1.58
CA HIS A 61 -2.98 -17.85 1.46
C HIS A 61 -3.59 -18.71 0.33
N ARG A 62 -3.01 -18.66 -0.88
CA ARG A 62 -3.48 -19.47 -2.02
C ARG A 62 -3.44 -20.97 -1.71
N ARG A 63 -2.38 -21.46 -1.08
CA ARG A 63 -2.27 -22.89 -0.73
C ARG A 63 -3.39 -23.34 0.22
N ARG A 64 -3.93 -22.44 1.05
CA ARG A 64 -5.01 -22.76 2.00
C ARG A 64 -6.40 -22.55 1.45
N THR A 65 -6.63 -21.45 0.76
CA THR A 65 -7.98 -21.06 0.32
C THR A 65 -8.25 -21.42 -1.13
N GLY A 66 -7.23 -21.83 -1.88
CA GLY A 66 -7.28 -21.96 -3.34
C GLY A 66 -7.38 -20.61 -4.07
N ASN A 67 -7.56 -19.49 -3.36
CA ASN A 67 -7.83 -18.19 -3.96
C ASN A 67 -6.53 -17.50 -4.44
N PRO A 68 -6.38 -17.21 -5.74
CA PRO A 68 -5.19 -16.58 -6.29
C PRO A 68 -5.14 -15.06 -6.11
N ALA A 69 -6.16 -14.41 -5.54
CA ALA A 69 -6.30 -12.96 -5.52
C ALA A 69 -5.07 -12.25 -4.94
N TYR A 70 -4.55 -12.69 -3.81
CA TYR A 70 -3.36 -12.06 -3.20
C TYR A 70 -2.08 -12.27 -4.04
N LEU A 71 -1.93 -13.39 -4.76
CA LEU A 71 -0.81 -13.52 -5.70
C LEU A 71 -0.95 -12.56 -6.88
N ALA A 72 -2.17 -12.42 -7.40
CA ALA A 72 -2.43 -11.44 -8.45
C ALA A 72 -2.16 -10.01 -7.99
N LEU A 73 -2.48 -9.67 -6.73
CA LEU A 73 -2.17 -8.38 -6.13
C LEU A 73 -0.66 -8.15 -6.00
N TRP A 74 0.14 -9.20 -5.92
CA TRP A 74 1.60 -9.11 -5.89
C TRP A 74 2.20 -8.87 -7.28
N PHE A 75 1.69 -9.56 -8.30
CA PHE A 75 2.22 -9.46 -9.67
C PHE A 75 1.68 -8.27 -10.47
N ALA A 76 0.43 -7.88 -10.29
CA ALA A 76 -0.18 -6.79 -11.07
C ALA A 76 0.55 -5.44 -10.89
N PRO A 77 1.01 -5.05 -9.69
CA PRO A 77 1.77 -3.82 -9.51
C PRO A 77 3.15 -3.84 -10.17
N ILE A 78 3.76 -5.01 -10.37
CA ILE A 78 5.01 -5.13 -11.13
C ILE A 78 4.75 -4.79 -12.59
N VAL A 79 3.67 -5.32 -13.18
CA VAL A 79 3.25 -4.96 -14.54
C VAL A 79 2.95 -3.46 -14.62
N TYR A 80 2.27 -2.91 -13.62
CA TYR A 80 2.03 -1.46 -13.53
C TYR A 80 3.34 -0.67 -13.53
N ALA A 81 4.30 -0.99 -12.66
CA ALA A 81 5.60 -0.32 -12.61
C ALA A 81 6.34 -0.40 -13.96
N LEU A 82 6.37 -1.57 -14.60
CA LEU A 82 7.03 -1.75 -15.90
C LEU A 82 6.37 -0.97 -17.05
N VAL A 83 5.10 -0.59 -16.91
CA VAL A 83 4.40 0.24 -17.90
C VAL A 83 4.67 1.72 -17.65
N ILE A 84 4.72 2.17 -16.38
CA ILE A 84 4.80 3.59 -16.04
C ILE A 84 6.23 4.11 -15.86
N GLU A 85 7.14 3.31 -15.31
CA GLU A 85 8.48 3.77 -14.95
C GLU A 85 9.38 4.10 -16.16
N PRO A 86 9.44 3.28 -17.24
CA PRO A 86 10.33 3.59 -18.37
C PRO A 86 10.06 4.95 -19.03
N PRO A 87 8.80 5.33 -19.31
CA PRO A 87 8.49 6.68 -19.82
C PRO A 87 8.91 7.81 -18.88
N LEU A 88 8.85 7.62 -17.55
CA LEU A 88 9.21 8.64 -16.58
C LEU A 88 10.73 8.87 -16.49
N TYR A 89 11.53 7.83 -16.70
CA TYR A 89 13.00 7.94 -16.70
C TYR A 89 13.58 8.37 -18.04
N PHE A 90 12.90 8.10 -19.14
CA PHE A 90 13.41 8.32 -20.50
C PHE A 90 12.42 9.08 -21.39
N PRO A 91 11.88 10.24 -20.97
CA PRO A 91 10.81 10.93 -21.71
C PRO A 91 11.18 11.22 -23.18
N GLU A 92 12.43 11.62 -23.44
CA GLU A 92 12.96 11.85 -24.80
C GLU A 92 12.89 10.59 -25.68
N GLN A 93 13.14 9.40 -25.12
CA GLN A 93 13.12 8.14 -25.88
C GLN A 93 11.69 7.70 -26.23
N PHE A 94 10.71 8.18 -25.47
CA PHE A 94 9.29 7.95 -25.72
C PHE A 94 8.64 9.09 -26.52
N GLY A 95 9.40 10.14 -26.86
CA GLY A 95 8.91 11.30 -27.61
C GLY A 95 7.81 12.07 -26.87
N ILE A 96 7.94 12.17 -25.55
CA ILE A 96 7.01 12.89 -24.66
C ILE A 96 7.70 14.03 -23.89
N ASP A 97 8.94 14.36 -24.26
CA ASP A 97 9.76 15.44 -23.69
C ASP A 97 9.18 16.84 -23.98
N ASP A 98 8.31 16.96 -24.98
CA ASP A 98 7.50 18.16 -25.22
C ASP A 98 6.40 18.37 -24.16
N ARG A 99 6.11 17.37 -23.33
CA ARG A 99 4.99 17.35 -22.37
C ARG A 99 5.38 16.97 -20.94
N ILE A 100 6.44 16.19 -20.76
CA ILE A 100 6.88 15.64 -19.49
C ILE A 100 8.40 15.75 -19.42
N ASP A 101 8.88 16.67 -18.58
CA ASP A 101 10.30 16.78 -18.23
C ASP A 101 10.74 15.60 -17.34
N LEU A 102 12.07 15.43 -17.20
CA LEU A 102 12.63 14.51 -16.21
C LEU A 102 12.08 14.87 -14.81
N ILE A 103 11.26 14.00 -14.23
CA ILE A 103 10.51 14.33 -13.00
C ILE A 103 11.39 14.22 -11.75
N PHE A 104 12.21 13.17 -11.67
CA PHE A 104 13.08 12.91 -10.54
C PHE A 104 14.23 11.98 -10.92
N VAL A 105 15.20 11.87 -10.02
CA VAL A 105 16.31 10.91 -10.11
C VAL A 105 16.44 10.19 -8.78
N HIS A 106 16.42 8.86 -8.79
CA HIS A 106 16.79 8.06 -7.63
C HIS A 106 18.30 8.04 -7.41
N ASN A 107 18.71 7.92 -6.15
CA ASN A 107 20.10 7.56 -5.84
C ASN A 107 20.40 6.14 -6.32
N VAL A 108 21.67 5.75 -6.26
CA VAL A 108 22.12 4.39 -6.57
C VAL A 108 21.98 3.49 -5.35
N PHE A 109 21.38 2.33 -5.59
CA PHE A 109 21.13 1.30 -4.58
C PHE A 109 21.87 0.00 -4.91
N THR A 110 21.70 -1.02 -4.07
CA THR A 110 22.38 -2.32 -4.20
C THR A 110 22.10 -2.95 -5.56
N VAL A 111 20.83 -2.97 -5.99
CA VAL A 111 20.41 -3.50 -7.30
C VAL A 111 19.70 -2.40 -8.07
N GLN A 112 20.27 -2.01 -9.21
CA GLN A 112 19.65 -1.07 -10.13
C GLN A 112 19.42 -1.71 -11.49
N PHE A 113 18.42 -1.19 -12.21
CA PHE A 113 18.13 -1.51 -13.60
C PHE A 113 18.16 -0.24 -14.46
N MET A 114 18.19 -0.43 -15.78
CA MET A 114 17.95 0.61 -16.78
C MET A 114 18.89 1.81 -16.61
N PHE A 115 20.19 1.65 -16.86
CA PHE A 115 21.17 2.73 -16.71
C PHE A 115 21.18 3.38 -15.31
N ASP A 116 21.08 2.55 -14.26
CA ASP A 116 20.97 3.00 -12.87
C ASP A 116 19.76 3.93 -12.59
N ARG A 117 18.70 3.86 -13.40
CA ARG A 117 17.50 4.70 -13.23
C ARG A 117 16.40 4.06 -12.38
N LEU A 118 16.29 2.73 -12.42
CA LEU A 118 15.23 2.01 -11.72
C LEU A 118 15.81 1.10 -10.63
N PRO A 119 15.83 1.54 -9.37
CA PRO A 119 16.20 0.70 -8.24
C PRO A 119 15.23 -0.46 -8.02
N LEU A 120 15.76 -1.64 -7.63
CA LEU A 120 14.93 -2.78 -7.24
C LEU A 120 13.99 -2.44 -6.07
N TYR A 121 14.41 -1.59 -5.14
CA TYR A 121 13.55 -1.20 -4.03
C TYR A 121 12.31 -0.42 -4.50
N ILE A 122 12.38 0.33 -5.60
CA ILE A 122 11.22 1.02 -6.18
C ILE A 122 10.22 0.00 -6.73
N LEU A 123 10.68 -0.99 -7.49
CA LEU A 123 9.81 -2.11 -7.88
C LEU A 123 9.18 -2.80 -6.65
N ALA A 124 9.93 -2.90 -5.55
CA ALA A 124 9.41 -3.42 -4.29
C ALA A 124 8.40 -2.47 -3.61
N VAL A 125 8.55 -1.14 -3.69
CA VAL A 125 7.59 -0.15 -3.19
C VAL A 125 6.23 -0.33 -3.86
N TYR A 126 6.20 -0.47 -5.19
CA TYR A 126 4.98 -0.72 -5.97
C TYR A 126 4.21 -1.96 -5.52
N VAL A 127 4.92 -2.93 -4.91
CA VAL A 127 4.29 -4.14 -4.36
C VAL A 127 3.96 -3.96 -2.89
N ALA A 128 4.96 -3.68 -2.06
CA ALA A 128 4.89 -3.77 -0.62
C ALA A 128 3.85 -2.82 -0.01
N VAL A 129 3.79 -1.57 -0.47
CA VAL A 129 2.90 -0.55 0.11
C VAL A 129 1.44 -0.75 -0.33
N PRO A 130 1.12 -0.92 -1.63
CA PRO A 130 -0.26 -1.19 -2.05
C PRO A 130 -0.79 -2.51 -1.49
N TYR A 131 0.06 -3.53 -1.42
CA TYR A 131 -0.29 -4.82 -0.85
C TYR A 131 -0.62 -4.68 0.65
N LEU A 132 0.22 -3.98 1.42
CA LEU A 132 -0.01 -3.72 2.84
C LEU A 132 -1.34 -2.98 3.05
N ALA A 133 -1.55 -1.89 2.31
CA ALA A 133 -2.78 -1.10 2.40
C ALA A 133 -4.02 -1.95 2.09
N CYS A 134 -3.98 -2.73 1.01
CA CYS A 134 -5.07 -3.62 0.63
C CYS A 134 -5.33 -4.70 1.70
N ALA A 135 -4.28 -5.35 2.21
CA ALA A 135 -4.40 -6.37 3.25
C ALA A 135 -4.96 -5.81 4.56
N LEU A 136 -4.58 -4.58 4.95
CA LEU A 136 -5.15 -3.90 6.12
C LEU A 136 -6.64 -3.60 5.92
N VAL A 137 -7.03 -3.03 4.79
CA VAL A 137 -8.43 -2.68 4.48
C VAL A 137 -9.33 -3.91 4.37
N ASP A 138 -8.84 -4.97 3.73
CA ASP A 138 -9.53 -6.27 3.63
C ASP A 138 -9.69 -6.90 5.02
N ARG A 139 -8.65 -6.85 5.86
CA ARG A 139 -8.69 -7.34 7.24
C ARG A 139 -9.62 -6.55 8.17
N VAL A 140 -9.77 -5.25 7.94
CA VAL A 140 -10.78 -4.42 8.62
C VAL A 140 -12.20 -4.72 8.09
N GLY A 141 -12.32 -5.50 7.02
CA GLY A 141 -13.59 -5.97 6.46
C GLY A 141 -14.34 -4.88 5.70
N VAL A 142 -13.64 -3.87 5.17
CA VAL A 142 -14.30 -2.76 4.45
C VAL A 142 -14.90 -3.25 3.15
N PHE A 143 -14.18 -4.09 2.39
CA PHE A 143 -14.67 -4.62 1.11
C PHE A 143 -16.00 -5.37 1.25
N ASP A 144 -16.14 -6.16 2.31
CA ASP A 144 -17.37 -6.93 2.55
C ASP A 144 -18.51 -6.06 3.08
N ARG A 145 -18.20 -5.05 3.91
CA ARG A 145 -19.22 -4.17 4.52
C ARG A 145 -19.70 -3.04 3.61
N ARG A 146 -18.82 -2.52 2.74
CA ARG A 146 -19.03 -1.28 1.97
C ARG A 146 -18.83 -1.46 0.46
N GLY A 147 -18.46 -2.66 0.01
CA GLY A 147 -18.27 -2.97 -1.40
C GLY A 147 -16.95 -2.47 -1.97
N ARG A 148 -16.69 -2.84 -3.24
CA ARG A 148 -15.41 -2.61 -3.92
C ARG A 148 -15.02 -1.15 -4.09
N LEU A 149 -15.98 -0.24 -4.32
CA LEU A 149 -15.67 1.18 -4.57
C LEU A 149 -15.15 1.86 -3.30
N VAL A 150 -15.89 1.77 -2.19
CA VAL A 150 -15.46 2.33 -0.91
C VAL A 150 -14.20 1.63 -0.40
N GLY A 151 -14.11 0.31 -0.57
CA GLY A 151 -12.89 -0.44 -0.26
C GLY A 151 -11.68 0.07 -1.02
N ALA A 152 -11.80 0.31 -2.34
CA ALA A 152 -10.72 0.86 -3.16
C ALA A 152 -10.30 2.27 -2.72
N ILE A 153 -11.24 3.16 -2.41
CA ILE A 153 -10.95 4.49 -1.86
C ILE A 153 -10.19 4.37 -0.53
N CYS A 154 -10.60 3.44 0.33
CA CYS A 154 -9.88 3.17 1.58
C CYS A 154 -8.47 2.65 1.32
N VAL A 155 -8.25 1.78 0.32
CA VAL A 155 -6.91 1.30 -0.03
C VAL A 155 -6.04 2.44 -0.51
N GLY A 156 -6.53 3.30 -1.42
CA GLY A 156 -5.81 4.49 -1.85
C GLY A 156 -5.46 5.42 -0.68
N PHE A 157 -6.42 5.69 0.20
CA PHE A 157 -6.19 6.57 1.35
C PHE A 157 -5.21 5.98 2.37
N VAL A 158 -5.29 4.68 2.66
CA VAL A 158 -4.31 4.03 3.54
C VAL A 158 -2.94 3.96 2.89
N HIS A 159 -2.89 3.66 1.58
CA HIS A 159 -1.64 3.66 0.82
C HIS A 159 -0.96 5.02 0.89
N GLN A 160 -1.67 6.11 0.55
CA GLN A 160 -1.07 7.45 0.59
C GLN A 160 -0.54 7.75 2.00
N CYS A 161 -1.29 7.44 3.06
CA CYS A 161 -0.77 7.65 4.41
C CYS A 161 0.54 6.90 4.71
N PHE A 162 0.71 5.66 4.22
CA PHE A 162 2.00 4.96 4.38
C PHE A 162 3.07 5.60 3.49
N TYR A 163 2.73 5.84 2.22
CA TYR A 163 3.63 6.36 1.20
C TYR A 163 4.17 7.75 1.55
N GLU A 164 3.36 8.66 2.11
CA GLU A 164 3.76 10.02 2.43
C GLU A 164 4.71 10.12 3.64
N ILE A 165 4.74 9.11 4.52
CA ILE A 165 5.77 9.00 5.57
C ILE A 165 7.15 8.77 4.93
N PHE A 166 7.18 8.03 3.82
CA PHE A 166 8.35 7.74 3.01
C PHE A 166 8.70 8.91 2.08
N ASP A 167 7.72 9.47 1.36
CA ASP A 167 7.95 10.46 0.31
C ASP A 167 8.47 11.79 0.90
N HIS A 168 7.97 12.19 2.07
CA HIS A 168 8.39 13.45 2.71
C HIS A 168 9.76 13.43 3.39
N ILE A 169 10.35 12.26 3.64
CA ILE A 169 11.70 12.16 4.23
C ILE A 169 12.76 11.79 3.18
N GLY A 170 12.36 11.15 2.08
CA GLY A 170 13.31 10.65 1.08
C GLY A 170 14.22 11.69 0.44
N PRO A 171 13.72 12.89 0.03
CA PRO A 171 14.57 13.94 -0.49
C PRO A 171 15.61 14.43 0.53
N GLN A 172 15.21 14.57 1.80
CA GLN A 172 16.11 14.98 2.88
C GLN A 172 17.24 13.97 3.09
N LEU A 173 16.94 12.66 3.00
CA LEU A 173 17.89 11.56 3.15
C LEU A 173 18.60 11.17 1.83
N ARG A 174 18.40 11.95 0.76
CA ARG A 174 18.99 11.74 -0.57
C ARG A 174 18.68 10.36 -1.16
N TRP A 175 17.46 9.85 -0.95
CA TRP A 175 17.00 8.63 -1.63
C TRP A 175 16.63 8.89 -3.09
N TRP A 176 16.12 10.09 -3.37
CA TRP A 176 15.94 10.66 -4.69
C TRP A 176 15.93 12.19 -4.61
N ALA A 177 15.97 12.84 -5.75
CA ALA A 177 15.81 14.27 -5.89
C ALA A 177 14.70 14.57 -6.91
N TRP A 178 13.73 15.40 -6.52
CA TRP A 178 12.74 15.96 -7.43
C TRP A 178 13.39 17.02 -8.33
N ASN A 179 12.99 17.06 -9.59
CA ASN A 179 13.41 18.11 -10.51
C ASN A 179 12.60 19.40 -10.25
N PRO A 180 13.20 20.48 -9.75
CA PRO A 180 12.47 21.73 -9.51
C PRO A 180 11.98 22.38 -10.80
N ASP A 181 12.61 22.07 -11.94
CA ASP A 181 12.28 22.69 -13.22
C ASP A 181 11.10 22.00 -13.93
N ALA A 182 10.68 20.81 -13.46
CA ALA A 182 9.59 20.08 -14.05
C ALA A 182 8.23 20.64 -13.59
N ALA A 183 7.42 21.16 -14.51
CA ALA A 183 6.11 21.73 -14.19
C ALA A 183 5.17 20.74 -13.48
N THR A 184 5.33 19.43 -13.73
CA THR A 184 4.56 18.36 -13.07
C THR A 184 4.86 18.22 -11.58
N ASN A 185 5.98 18.78 -11.10
CA ASN A 185 6.35 18.76 -9.69
C ASN A 185 5.74 19.91 -8.88
N GLU A 186 5.12 20.89 -9.56
CA GLU A 186 4.40 21.96 -8.91
C GLU A 186 2.87 21.81 -9.05
N PRO A 187 2.10 22.19 -8.01
CA PRO A 187 2.54 22.62 -6.67
C PRO A 187 3.04 21.46 -5.80
N ALA A 188 3.90 21.78 -4.84
CA ALA A 188 4.47 20.84 -3.87
C ALA A 188 4.04 21.16 -2.42
N LEU A 189 4.06 20.14 -1.56
CA LEU A 189 3.89 20.22 -0.12
C LEU A 189 5.26 20.02 0.55
N GLY A 190 5.91 21.11 0.93
CA GLY A 190 7.36 21.06 1.20
C GLY A 190 8.09 20.69 -0.10
N SER A 191 9.03 19.75 -0.03
CA SER A 191 9.76 19.26 -1.19
C SER A 191 9.03 18.23 -2.07
N VAL A 192 7.82 17.79 -1.68
CA VAL A 192 7.12 16.69 -2.35
C VAL A 192 5.99 17.19 -3.25
N PRO A 193 5.98 16.87 -4.55
CA PRO A 193 4.90 17.24 -5.45
C PRO A 193 3.53 16.71 -5.03
N LEU A 194 2.49 17.56 -5.07
CA LEU A 194 1.12 17.11 -4.81
C LEU A 194 0.61 16.12 -5.86
N SER A 195 1.19 16.13 -7.06
CA SER A 195 0.96 15.12 -8.08
C SER A 195 1.45 13.73 -7.63
N SER A 196 2.62 13.63 -6.97
CA SER A 196 3.10 12.41 -6.30
C SER A 196 2.07 11.95 -5.27
N THR A 197 1.74 12.81 -4.30
CA THR A 197 0.83 12.49 -3.21
C THR A 197 -0.55 12.01 -3.67
N VAL A 198 -1.16 12.71 -4.63
CA VAL A 198 -2.53 12.44 -5.04
C VAL A 198 -2.61 11.42 -6.16
N ILE A 199 -1.84 11.56 -7.24
CA ILE A 199 -1.97 10.69 -8.41
C ILE A 199 -1.34 9.32 -8.12
N PHE A 200 -0.09 9.32 -7.67
CA PHE A 200 0.66 8.08 -7.39
C PHE A 200 0.38 7.52 -6.01
N GLY A 201 0.24 8.37 -4.99
CA GLY A 201 -0.02 7.98 -3.61
C GLY A 201 -1.47 7.54 -3.36
N LEU A 202 -2.47 8.25 -3.92
CA LEU A 202 -3.89 7.99 -3.63
C LEU A 202 -4.62 7.29 -4.79
N VAL A 203 -4.64 7.90 -5.98
CA VAL A 203 -5.51 7.50 -7.09
C VAL A 203 -5.07 6.18 -7.72
N GLY A 204 -3.77 6.03 -8.03
CA GLY A 204 -3.22 4.81 -8.65
C GLY A 204 -3.51 3.54 -7.83
N PRO A 205 -3.18 3.51 -6.52
CA PRO A 205 -3.48 2.38 -5.65
C PRO A 205 -4.98 2.14 -5.47
N ALA A 206 -5.82 3.18 -5.49
CA ALA A 206 -7.28 3.01 -5.50
C ALA A 206 -7.77 2.32 -6.79
N ILE A 207 -7.29 2.75 -7.96
CA ILE A 207 -7.61 2.13 -9.25
C ILE A 207 -7.14 0.66 -9.27
N LEU A 208 -5.88 0.41 -8.88
CA LEU A 208 -5.31 -0.92 -8.76
C LEU A 208 -6.20 -1.83 -7.87
N ALA A 209 -6.57 -1.36 -6.68
CA ALA A 209 -7.40 -2.12 -5.75
C ALA A 209 -8.81 -2.39 -6.31
N PHE A 210 -9.41 -1.40 -6.99
CA PHE A 210 -10.71 -1.55 -7.64
C PHE A 210 -10.68 -2.60 -8.74
N LEU A 211 -9.71 -2.50 -9.67
CA LEU A 211 -9.54 -3.43 -10.78
C LEU A 211 -9.20 -4.84 -10.28
N TRP A 212 -8.30 -4.95 -9.31
CA TRP A 212 -7.97 -6.22 -8.66
C TRP A 212 -9.21 -6.88 -8.05
N ARG A 213 -10.00 -6.12 -7.27
CA ARG A 213 -11.20 -6.66 -6.63
C ARG A 213 -12.23 -7.11 -7.67
N ALA A 214 -12.49 -6.28 -8.68
CA ALA A 214 -13.51 -6.51 -9.70
C ALA A 214 -13.15 -7.64 -10.68
N LEU A 215 -11.90 -7.69 -11.15
CA LEU A 215 -11.49 -8.62 -12.20
C LEU A 215 -10.97 -9.94 -11.64
N ILE A 216 -10.47 -9.96 -10.40
CA ILE A 216 -9.77 -11.13 -9.86
C ILE A 216 -10.40 -11.61 -8.56
N ALA A 217 -10.43 -10.80 -7.49
CA ALA A 217 -10.81 -11.27 -6.17
C ALA A 217 -12.27 -11.73 -6.08
N GLU A 218 -13.23 -10.91 -6.55
CA GLU A 218 -14.64 -11.27 -6.56
C GLU A 218 -14.93 -12.48 -7.47
N PRO A 219 -14.42 -12.55 -8.73
CA PRO A 219 -14.57 -13.74 -9.56
C PRO A 219 -13.95 -15.00 -8.94
N ALA A 220 -12.77 -14.90 -8.33
CA ALA A 220 -12.10 -16.03 -7.69
C ALA A 220 -12.87 -16.57 -6.48
N GLY A 221 -13.64 -15.73 -5.79
CA GLY A 221 -14.55 -16.15 -4.72
C GLY A 221 -15.80 -16.87 -5.21
N ARG A 222 -16.18 -16.72 -6.49
CA ARG A 222 -17.39 -17.34 -7.07
C ARG A 222 -17.08 -18.58 -7.91
N ARG A 223 -15.88 -18.67 -8.48
CA ARG A 223 -15.46 -19.75 -9.36
C ARG A 223 -13.96 -19.90 -9.41
N THR A 224 -13.51 -21.09 -9.77
CA THR A 224 -12.09 -21.32 -10.06
C THR A 224 -11.69 -20.58 -11.34
N LEU A 225 -10.57 -19.88 -11.29
CA LEU A 225 -9.99 -19.19 -12.44
C LEU A 225 -8.88 -20.06 -13.03
N GLY A 226 -9.02 -20.45 -14.31
CA GLY A 226 -7.97 -21.15 -15.03
C GLY A 226 -6.70 -20.29 -15.18
N SER A 227 -5.52 -20.93 -15.20
CA SER A 227 -4.23 -20.24 -15.20
C SER A 227 -4.05 -19.20 -16.32
N PRO A 228 -4.38 -19.48 -17.59
CA PRO A 228 -4.26 -18.48 -18.66
C PRO A 228 -5.17 -17.26 -18.45
N GLY A 229 -6.40 -17.49 -17.98
CA GLY A 229 -7.35 -16.42 -17.68
C GLY A 229 -6.92 -15.56 -16.50
N LEU A 230 -6.25 -16.16 -15.50
CA LEU A 230 -5.68 -15.42 -14.38
C LEU A 230 -4.51 -14.53 -14.82
N VAL A 231 -3.56 -15.06 -15.60
CA VAL A 231 -2.41 -14.30 -16.12
C VAL A 231 -2.88 -13.10 -16.95
N GLY A 232 -3.82 -13.32 -17.88
CA GLY A 232 -4.39 -12.24 -18.69
C GLY A 232 -5.05 -11.15 -17.83
N ARG A 233 -5.72 -11.51 -16.73
CA ARG A 233 -6.30 -10.54 -15.80
C ARG A 233 -5.26 -9.79 -14.97
N VAL A 234 -4.20 -10.45 -14.54
CA VAL A 234 -3.08 -9.79 -13.83
C VAL A 234 -2.44 -8.74 -14.74
N VAL A 235 -2.16 -9.10 -15.99
CA VAL A 235 -1.64 -8.18 -16.99
C VAL A 235 -2.63 -7.05 -17.25
N ALA A 236 -3.92 -7.35 -17.43
CA ALA A 236 -4.94 -6.33 -17.65
C ALA A 236 -5.05 -5.35 -16.47
N VAL A 237 -5.03 -5.83 -15.22
CA VAL A 237 -5.03 -4.96 -14.04
C VAL A 237 -3.78 -4.06 -14.06
N GLY A 238 -2.60 -4.63 -14.26
CA GLY A 238 -1.34 -3.88 -14.28
C GLY A 238 -1.25 -2.84 -15.40
N VAL A 239 -1.79 -3.12 -16.58
CA VAL A 239 -1.80 -2.18 -17.73
C VAL A 239 -2.92 -1.15 -17.60
N LEU A 240 -4.11 -1.53 -17.16
CA LEU A 240 -5.24 -0.61 -17.05
C LEU A 240 -5.04 0.41 -15.93
N THR A 241 -4.34 0.08 -14.84
CA THR A 241 -4.05 1.03 -13.76
C THR A 241 -3.36 2.31 -14.26
N PRO A 242 -2.18 2.26 -14.91
CA PRO A 242 -1.51 3.44 -15.44
C PRO A 242 -2.27 4.10 -16.59
N VAL A 243 -3.02 3.35 -17.40
CA VAL A 243 -3.85 3.92 -18.49
C VAL A 243 -5.01 4.75 -17.94
N LEU A 244 -5.60 4.33 -16.82
CA LEU A 244 -6.72 5.04 -16.19
C LEU A 244 -6.26 6.20 -15.31
N LEU A 245 -4.99 6.27 -14.92
CA LEU A 245 -4.44 7.36 -14.11
C LEU A 245 -4.63 8.73 -14.77
N PRO A 246 -4.20 8.96 -16.03
CA PRO A 246 -4.45 10.23 -16.73
C PRO A 246 -5.93 10.54 -16.88
N VAL A 247 -6.81 9.53 -16.99
CA VAL A 247 -8.27 9.75 -17.10
C VAL A 247 -8.85 10.21 -15.77
N ALA A 248 -8.47 9.55 -14.67
CA ALA A 248 -8.88 9.92 -13.32
C ALA A 248 -8.26 11.26 -12.89
N GLY A 249 -7.08 11.59 -13.41
CA GLY A 249 -6.38 12.86 -13.23
C GLY A 249 -6.66 13.91 -14.32
N ALA A 250 -7.50 13.63 -15.33
CA ALA A 250 -7.70 14.53 -16.48
C ALA A 250 -8.21 15.93 -16.09
N PRO A 251 -9.10 16.08 -15.08
CA PRO A 251 -9.49 17.41 -14.60
C PRO A 251 -8.32 18.24 -14.06
N LEU A 252 -7.25 17.58 -13.60
CA LEU A 252 -6.00 18.20 -13.12
C LEU A 252 -4.98 18.40 -14.24
N GLY A 253 -4.87 17.45 -15.17
CA GLY A 253 -3.96 17.54 -16.33
C GLY A 253 -4.26 18.74 -17.23
N TYR A 254 -5.53 19.14 -17.34
CA TYR A 254 -5.93 20.38 -18.02
C TYR A 254 -5.42 21.64 -17.31
N LEU A 255 -5.27 21.60 -15.98
CA LEU A 255 -4.79 22.73 -15.18
C LEU A 255 -3.26 22.84 -15.16
N THR A 256 -2.55 21.71 -15.33
CA THR A 256 -1.08 21.65 -15.37
C THR A 256 -0.51 21.94 -16.76
N THR A 257 -1.27 21.71 -17.83
CA THR A 257 -0.82 21.91 -19.23
C THR A 257 -1.27 23.24 -19.84
N ALA A 258 -1.97 24.08 -19.08
CA ALA A 258 -2.32 25.43 -19.51
C ALA A 258 -1.07 26.31 -19.61
N GLU A 259 -1.03 27.26 -20.54
CA GLU A 259 0.10 28.21 -20.72
C GLU A 259 0.43 29.01 -19.45
N HIS A 260 -0.55 29.14 -18.53
CA HIS A 260 -0.41 29.77 -17.22
C HIS A 260 -1.04 28.88 -16.15
N PRO A 261 -0.32 27.87 -15.64
CA PRO A 261 -0.88 26.95 -14.65
C PRO A 261 -1.17 27.69 -13.34
N ASN A 262 -2.39 27.55 -12.82
CA ASN A 262 -2.78 28.18 -11.55
C ASN A 262 -2.45 27.22 -10.39
N HIS A 263 -1.26 27.39 -9.80
CA HIS A 263 -0.74 26.50 -8.76
C HIS A 263 -1.63 26.48 -7.51
N ALA A 264 -2.28 27.61 -7.18
CA ALA A 264 -3.21 27.68 -6.06
C ALA A 264 -4.49 26.85 -6.31
N LEU A 265 -5.04 26.92 -7.53
CA LEU A 265 -6.20 26.11 -7.91
C LEU A 265 -5.84 24.62 -7.93
N MET A 266 -4.68 24.26 -8.48
CA MET A 266 -4.22 22.86 -8.48
C MET A 266 -4.06 22.34 -7.06
N ALA A 267 -3.41 23.10 -6.18
CA ALA A 267 -3.28 22.74 -4.77
C ALA A 267 -4.64 22.58 -4.07
N ALA A 268 -5.60 23.46 -4.38
CA ALA A 268 -6.96 23.34 -3.86
C ALA A 268 -7.67 22.07 -4.35
N VAL A 269 -7.57 21.74 -5.64
CA VAL A 269 -8.18 20.51 -6.19
C VAL A 269 -7.54 19.26 -5.57
N PHE A 270 -6.21 19.20 -5.49
CA PHE A 270 -5.50 18.10 -4.83
C PHE A 270 -5.89 17.97 -3.35
N GLY A 271 -5.96 19.10 -2.63
CA GLY A 271 -6.43 19.14 -1.24
C GLY A 271 -7.87 18.63 -1.07
N VAL A 272 -8.78 19.02 -1.97
CA VAL A 272 -10.17 18.53 -1.99
C VAL A 272 -10.23 17.03 -2.24
N MET A 273 -9.41 16.49 -3.15
CA MET A 273 -9.36 15.04 -3.39
C MET A 273 -8.88 14.26 -2.16
N LEU A 274 -7.85 14.74 -1.47
CA LEU A 274 -7.37 14.15 -0.22
C LEU A 274 -8.45 14.22 0.87
N ALA A 275 -9.09 15.38 1.04
CA ALA A 275 -10.15 15.57 2.02
C ALA A 275 -11.37 14.68 1.73
N ALA A 276 -11.78 14.55 0.45
CA ALA A 276 -12.88 13.69 0.04
C ALA A 276 -12.56 12.21 0.28
N ALA A 277 -11.33 11.76 -0.05
CA ALA A 277 -10.89 10.40 0.24
C ALA A 277 -10.88 10.13 1.75
N ALA A 278 -10.37 11.06 2.57
CA ALA A 278 -10.39 10.95 4.03
C ALA A 278 -11.83 10.88 4.58
N ALA A 279 -12.74 11.73 4.09
CA ALA A 279 -14.13 11.77 4.50
C ALA A 279 -14.88 10.46 4.19
N VAL A 280 -14.48 9.73 3.15
CA VAL A 280 -15.00 8.39 2.85
C VAL A 280 -14.29 7.31 3.67
N ALA A 281 -12.97 7.35 3.73
CA ALA A 281 -12.15 6.29 4.28
C ALA A 281 -12.23 6.20 5.81
N LEU A 282 -12.13 7.32 6.52
CA LEU A 282 -12.11 7.33 7.99
C LEU A 282 -13.41 6.72 8.58
N PRO A 283 -14.63 7.09 8.14
CA PRO A 283 -15.86 6.46 8.63
C PRO A 283 -16.04 5.00 8.18
N ALA A 284 -15.49 4.62 7.01
CA ALA A 284 -15.57 3.25 6.52
C ALA A 284 -14.66 2.28 7.29
N LEU A 285 -13.47 2.76 7.68
CA LEU A 285 -12.48 2.06 8.49
C LEU A 285 -12.88 1.98 9.97
N ALA A 286 -13.66 2.95 10.47
CA ALA A 286 -14.11 2.95 11.84
C ALA A 286 -14.86 1.65 12.22
N PRO A 287 -14.68 1.12 13.45
CA PRO A 287 -15.38 -0.07 13.90
C PRO A 287 -16.89 0.09 13.75
N ALA A 288 -17.54 -0.86 13.07
CA ALA A 288 -18.99 -0.93 13.14
C ALA A 288 -19.39 -1.23 14.59
N ARG A 289 -20.30 -0.44 15.17
CA ARG A 289 -21.04 -0.89 16.38
C ARG A 289 -21.63 -2.24 16.00
N ARG A 290 -21.25 -3.31 16.72
CA ARG A 290 -21.83 -4.65 16.51
C ARG A 290 -23.35 -4.48 16.61
N ARG A 291 -24.07 -4.62 15.50
CA ARG A 291 -25.51 -4.85 15.58
C ARG A 291 -25.66 -6.22 16.25
N PRO A 292 -26.48 -6.36 17.31
CA PRO A 292 -26.83 -7.68 17.81
C PRO A 292 -27.29 -8.52 16.62
N PRO A 293 -26.89 -9.81 16.53
CA PRO A 293 -27.46 -10.69 15.53
C PRO A 293 -28.99 -10.59 15.63
N PRO A 294 -29.72 -10.45 14.51
CA PRO A 294 -31.17 -10.56 14.57
C PRO A 294 -31.50 -11.89 15.24
N ALA A 295 -32.43 -11.85 16.21
CA ALA A 295 -32.91 -13.06 16.87
C ALA A 295 -33.26 -14.07 15.78
N ALA A 296 -32.66 -15.27 15.86
CA ALA A 296 -32.91 -16.31 14.90
C ALA A 296 -34.43 -16.50 14.78
N PRO A 297 -35.01 -16.52 13.57
CA PRO A 297 -36.39 -16.91 13.42
C PRO A 297 -36.52 -18.32 13.98
N VAL A 298 -37.39 -18.47 14.99
CA VAL A 298 -37.78 -19.78 15.53
C VAL A 298 -38.32 -20.58 14.36
N SER A 299 -37.53 -21.54 13.88
CA SER A 299 -37.96 -22.47 12.85
C SER A 299 -38.89 -23.48 13.51
N PRO A 300 -40.04 -23.82 12.91
CA PRO A 300 -40.89 -24.87 13.44
C PRO A 300 -40.13 -26.21 13.45
N GLU A 301 -40.26 -26.90 14.56
CA GLU A 301 -39.64 -28.17 14.90
C GLU A 301 -39.97 -29.24 13.83
N VAL A 302 -38.96 -29.65 13.06
CA VAL A 302 -39.04 -30.79 12.14
C VAL A 302 -38.42 -32.00 12.87
N PRO A 303 -39.12 -33.15 12.98
CA PRO A 303 -38.59 -34.32 13.67
C PRO A 303 -37.32 -34.84 12.99
N ALA A 304 -36.32 -35.14 13.81
CA ALA A 304 -35.01 -35.61 13.41
C ALA A 304 -35.09 -36.95 12.65
N ALA A 305 -34.55 -36.99 11.45
CA ALA A 305 -34.08 -38.22 10.83
C ALA A 305 -32.65 -38.47 11.30
N GLU A 306 -32.42 -39.61 11.96
CA GLU A 306 -31.10 -40.09 12.36
C GLU A 306 -30.29 -40.49 11.11
N ASP A 307 -29.42 -39.59 10.65
CA ASP A 307 -28.32 -39.95 9.75
C ASP A 307 -27.02 -39.98 10.59
N PRO A 308 -26.19 -41.06 10.51
CA PRO A 308 -24.98 -41.15 11.30
C PRO A 308 -23.98 -40.06 10.88
N ALA A 309 -23.65 -39.21 11.84
CA ALA A 309 -22.75 -38.07 11.68
C ALA A 309 -21.39 -38.50 11.09
N GLU A 310 -21.10 -38.02 9.87
CA GLU A 310 -19.73 -37.92 9.38
C GLU A 310 -18.92 -37.07 10.38
N PRO A 311 -17.78 -37.56 10.89
CA PRO A 311 -16.95 -36.76 11.78
C PRO A 311 -16.45 -35.53 11.02
N ALA A 312 -16.89 -34.35 11.47
CA ALA A 312 -16.45 -33.07 10.95
C ALA A 312 -14.92 -33.00 11.01
N THR A 313 -14.30 -32.99 9.83
CA THR A 313 -12.85 -32.85 9.68
C THR A 313 -12.37 -31.64 10.49
N PRO A 314 -11.42 -31.79 11.44
CA PRO A 314 -10.98 -30.67 12.26
C PRO A 314 -10.42 -29.56 11.37
N ALA A 315 -10.95 -28.35 11.54
CA ALA A 315 -10.48 -27.17 10.82
C ALA A 315 -8.96 -27.04 10.98
N ALA A 316 -8.24 -26.99 9.85
CA ALA A 316 -6.79 -26.91 9.84
C ALA A 316 -6.30 -25.77 10.77
N PRO A 317 -5.22 -25.96 11.54
CA PRO A 317 -4.75 -24.98 12.51
C PRO A 317 -4.50 -23.62 11.84
N ALA A 318 -5.02 -22.57 12.46
CA ALA A 318 -4.94 -21.20 11.95
C ALA A 318 -3.47 -20.77 11.75
N ASP A 319 -3.11 -20.35 10.53
CA ASP A 319 -1.77 -19.83 10.28
C ASP A 319 -1.65 -18.41 10.81
N ARG A 320 -0.94 -18.31 11.94
CA ARG A 320 -0.61 -17.05 12.61
C ARG A 320 0.07 -16.06 11.68
N PHE A 321 0.87 -16.51 10.71
CA PHE A 321 1.53 -15.62 9.76
C PHE A 321 0.54 -15.03 8.75
N VAL A 322 -0.33 -15.85 8.14
CA VAL A 322 -1.35 -15.34 7.20
C VAL A 322 -2.29 -14.36 7.92
N ASN A 323 -2.69 -14.68 9.15
CA ASN A 323 -3.53 -13.80 9.95
C ASN A 323 -2.79 -12.57 10.49
N GLY A 324 -1.47 -12.63 10.64
CA GLY A 324 -0.67 -11.58 11.29
C GLY A 324 0.08 -10.66 10.32
N TYR A 325 0.25 -11.04 9.05
CA TYR A 325 1.13 -10.37 8.09
C TYR A 325 0.95 -8.85 8.05
N ALA A 326 -0.28 -8.37 7.84
CA ALA A 326 -0.55 -6.95 7.66
C ALA A 326 -0.19 -6.13 8.90
N VAL A 327 -0.41 -6.69 10.10
CA VAL A 327 -0.02 -6.07 11.37
C VAL A 327 1.48 -6.12 11.54
N LEU A 328 2.11 -7.27 11.29
CA LEU A 328 3.55 -7.46 11.42
C LEU A 328 4.33 -6.48 10.53
N TYR A 329 4.06 -6.49 9.23
CA TYR A 329 4.79 -5.64 8.29
C TYR A 329 4.44 -4.16 8.50
N GLY A 330 3.17 -3.82 8.77
CA GLY A 330 2.78 -2.45 9.10
C GLY A 330 3.47 -1.90 10.34
N THR A 331 3.64 -2.71 11.40
CA THR A 331 4.40 -2.32 12.60
C THR A 331 5.89 -2.16 12.32
N ILE A 332 6.51 -3.08 11.57
CA ILE A 332 7.92 -2.98 11.17
C ILE A 332 8.16 -1.71 10.36
N TYR A 333 7.31 -1.44 9.37
CA TYR A 333 7.35 -0.23 8.55
C TYR A 333 7.34 1.02 9.41
N LEU A 334 6.34 1.16 10.29
CA LEU A 334 6.21 2.34 11.15
C LEU A 334 7.40 2.48 12.12
N ALA A 335 7.89 1.37 12.68
CA ALA A 335 9.04 1.42 13.58
C ALA A 335 10.32 1.90 12.88
N VAL A 336 10.59 1.40 11.66
CA VAL A 336 11.73 1.84 10.86
C VAL A 336 11.61 3.34 10.51
N PHE A 337 10.44 3.79 10.08
CA PHE A 337 10.25 5.22 9.77
C PHE A 337 10.33 6.12 10.99
N VAL A 338 9.89 5.67 12.18
CA VAL A 338 10.12 6.42 13.42
C VAL A 338 11.62 6.63 13.65
N VAL A 339 12.45 5.59 13.48
CA VAL A 339 13.90 5.72 13.63
C VAL A 339 14.46 6.70 12.59
N LEU A 340 14.09 6.56 11.32
CA LEU A 340 14.58 7.43 10.24
C LEU A 340 14.19 8.90 10.46
N TRP A 341 12.93 9.17 10.81
CA TRP A 341 12.46 10.53 11.13
C TRP A 341 13.15 11.11 12.37
N LEU A 342 13.40 10.30 13.42
CA LEU A 342 14.14 10.75 14.59
C LEU A 342 15.61 11.08 14.25
N THR A 343 16.24 10.32 13.35
CA THR A 343 17.61 10.61 12.92
C THR A 343 17.70 11.84 12.03
N ALA A 344 16.66 12.12 11.23
CA ALA A 344 16.58 13.30 10.35
C ALA A 344 16.07 14.56 11.08
N LEU A 345 15.58 14.42 12.32
CA LEU A 345 14.96 15.49 13.09
C LEU A 345 15.89 16.69 13.36
N PRO A 346 17.18 16.51 13.71
CA PRO A 346 18.08 17.65 13.92
C PRO A 346 18.18 18.56 12.68
N ASP A 347 18.45 17.97 11.52
CA ASP A 347 18.58 18.72 10.25
C ASP A 347 17.24 19.32 9.81
N LEU A 348 16.13 18.65 10.10
CA LEU A 348 14.80 19.17 9.85
C LEU A 348 14.53 20.43 10.69
N LEU A 349 15.01 20.48 11.94
CA LEU A 349 14.82 21.61 12.85
C LEU A 349 15.79 22.76 12.58
N SER A 350 16.97 22.49 12.02
CA SER A 350 17.92 23.53 11.59
C SER A 350 17.64 24.08 10.19
N ALA A 351 16.74 23.43 9.42
CA ALA A 351 16.44 23.83 8.06
C ALA A 351 15.96 25.29 7.95
N HIS A 352 16.53 26.02 7.00
CA HIS A 352 16.18 27.39 6.67
C HIS A 352 15.53 27.43 5.28
N GLU A 353 14.39 28.12 5.17
CA GLU A 353 13.63 28.23 3.91
C GLU A 353 13.31 26.88 3.24
N GLY A 354 13.16 25.81 4.04
CA GLY A 354 12.84 24.47 3.54
C GLY A 354 14.04 23.66 3.05
N VAL A 355 15.27 24.07 3.36
CA VAL A 355 16.50 23.37 2.99
C VAL A 355 17.38 23.19 4.23
N THR A 356 17.95 21.98 4.40
CA THR A 356 18.89 21.66 5.49
C THR A 356 20.26 22.33 5.26
N ASP A 357 21.11 22.36 6.29
CA ASP A 357 22.49 22.84 6.17
C ASP A 357 23.32 22.06 5.13
N ASP A 358 22.96 20.79 4.90
CA ASP A 358 23.53 19.88 3.91
C ASP A 358 22.95 20.07 2.49
N GLY A 359 22.11 21.09 2.29
CA GLY A 359 21.54 21.44 0.99
C GLY A 359 20.42 20.50 0.52
N THR A 360 19.84 19.69 1.42
CA THR A 360 18.74 18.78 1.07
C THR A 360 17.39 19.42 1.37
N PRO A 361 16.40 19.32 0.46
CA PRO A 361 15.11 19.95 0.68
C PRO A 361 14.24 19.09 1.62
N ILE A 362 13.54 19.73 2.55
CA ILE A 362 12.70 19.03 3.54
C ILE A 362 11.25 18.88 3.05
N GLY A 363 10.62 17.76 3.38
CA GLY A 363 9.18 17.56 3.18
C GLY A 363 8.33 18.33 4.20
N ASN A 364 7.06 17.95 4.32
CA ASN A 364 6.15 18.51 5.31
C ASN A 364 6.00 17.56 6.51
N PRO A 365 6.66 17.84 7.66
CA PRO A 365 6.64 16.94 8.80
C PRO A 365 5.26 16.84 9.47
N TYR A 366 4.44 17.89 9.39
CA TYR A 366 3.09 17.87 9.97
C TYR A 366 2.16 16.94 9.19
N TYR A 367 2.26 16.96 7.87
CA TYR A 367 1.50 16.07 7.01
C TYR A 367 1.94 14.62 7.18
N ALA A 368 3.26 14.36 7.19
CA ALA A 368 3.81 13.04 7.46
C ALA A 368 3.39 12.50 8.84
N LEU A 369 3.39 13.35 9.88
CA LEU A 369 2.92 12.99 11.22
C LEU A 369 1.43 12.62 11.25
N GLY A 370 0.58 13.38 10.55
CA GLY A 370 -0.84 13.07 10.39
C GLY A 370 -1.06 11.72 9.70
N CYS A 371 -0.29 11.46 8.64
CA CYS A 371 -0.29 10.19 7.92
C CYS A 371 0.17 9.02 8.81
N ALA A 372 1.23 9.20 9.61
CA ALA A 372 1.69 8.22 10.59
C ALA A 372 0.63 7.90 11.66
N ALA A 373 -0.07 8.92 12.17
CA ALA A 373 -1.15 8.72 13.14
C ALA A 373 -2.29 7.85 12.56
N VAL A 374 -2.69 8.11 11.31
CA VAL A 374 -3.68 7.28 10.60
C VAL A 374 -3.18 5.85 10.42
N CYS A 375 -1.93 5.66 10.00
CA CYS A 375 -1.35 4.33 9.82
C CYS A 375 -1.33 3.52 11.12
N VAL A 376 -0.89 4.13 12.23
CA VAL A 376 -0.92 3.51 13.57
C VAL A 376 -2.34 3.10 13.94
N TRP A 377 -3.32 3.97 13.71
CA TRP A 377 -4.72 3.68 13.98
C TRP A 377 -5.25 2.49 13.16
N VAL A 378 -4.98 2.45 11.85
CA VAL A 378 -5.42 1.35 10.97
C VAL A 378 -4.76 0.02 11.36
N VAL A 379 -3.46 0.03 11.64
CA VAL A 379 -2.74 -1.18 12.11
C VAL A 379 -3.31 -1.66 13.45
N ALA A 380 -3.64 -0.75 14.38
CA ALA A 380 -4.26 -1.10 15.65
C ALA A 380 -5.67 -1.71 15.48
N LEU A 381 -6.47 -1.18 14.55
CA LEU A 381 -7.77 -1.76 14.20
C LEU A 381 -7.64 -3.17 13.63
N ALA A 382 -6.73 -3.36 12.68
CA ALA A 382 -6.42 -4.65 12.08
C ALA A 382 -5.92 -5.68 13.14
N ALA A 383 -5.14 -5.23 14.13
CA ALA A 383 -4.67 -6.06 15.23
C ALA A 383 -5.80 -6.54 16.15
N ARG A 384 -6.78 -5.67 16.46
CA ARG A 384 -7.95 -6.03 17.28
C ARG A 384 -8.79 -7.15 16.65
N ASN A 385 -8.99 -7.11 15.33
CA ASN A 385 -9.73 -8.14 14.61
C ASN A 385 -9.03 -9.51 14.65
N THR A 386 -7.70 -9.54 14.76
CA THR A 386 -6.91 -10.78 14.93
C THR A 386 -7.25 -11.50 16.23
N ARG A 387 -7.32 -10.73 17.33
CA ARG A 387 -7.55 -11.30 18.66
C ARG A 387 -8.96 -11.85 18.80
N GLY A 388 -9.96 -11.14 18.26
CA GLY A 388 -11.36 -11.58 18.29
C GLY A 388 -11.64 -12.87 17.52
N ALA A 389 -10.93 -13.12 16.41
CA ALA A 389 -11.04 -14.37 15.65
C ALA A 389 -10.33 -15.55 16.36
N MET A 390 -9.26 -15.28 17.11
CA MET A 390 -8.54 -16.30 17.89
C MET A 390 -9.24 -16.67 19.21
N SER A 391 -10.08 -15.79 19.76
CA SER A 391 -10.80 -16.00 21.01
C SER A 391 -12.23 -16.49 20.83
N ALA A 392 -12.62 -16.95 19.63
CA ALA A 392 -13.92 -17.60 19.43
C ALA A 392 -13.98 -18.88 20.28
N PRO A 393 -15.07 -19.13 21.03
CA PRO A 393 -15.14 -20.23 21.98
C PRO A 393 -15.03 -21.56 21.23
N THR A 394 -14.02 -22.35 21.58
CA THR A 394 -13.91 -23.77 21.22
C THR A 394 -15.12 -24.51 21.79
N THR A 395 -15.56 -25.58 21.11
CA THR A 395 -16.69 -26.46 21.51
C THR A 395 -16.62 -26.94 22.96
N GLU A 396 -15.43 -26.97 23.55
CA GLU A 396 -15.18 -27.27 24.96
C GLU A 396 -15.79 -26.23 25.92
N ASN A 397 -15.65 -24.93 25.61
CA ASN A 397 -16.24 -23.84 26.42
C ASN A 397 -17.77 -23.80 26.31
N VAL A 398 -18.34 -24.27 25.20
CA VAL A 398 -19.80 -24.36 25.02
C VAL A 398 -20.37 -25.53 25.82
N ARG A 399 -19.61 -26.63 25.93
CA ARG A 399 -19.99 -27.80 26.73
C ARG A 399 -19.91 -27.50 28.23
N GLU A 400 -18.85 -26.83 28.69
CA GLU A 400 -18.72 -26.38 30.09
C GLU A 400 -19.86 -25.40 30.47
N LEU A 401 -20.23 -24.49 29.57
CA LEU A 401 -21.36 -23.58 29.77
C LEU A 401 -22.74 -24.27 29.75
N HIS A 402 -22.85 -25.40 29.05
CA HIS A 402 -24.07 -26.23 29.07
C HIS A 402 -24.15 -27.06 30.35
N GLU A 403 -23.04 -27.69 30.77
CA GLU A 403 -22.95 -28.48 31.99
C GLU A 403 -23.20 -27.60 33.24
N LEU A 404 -22.65 -26.38 33.28
CA LEU A 404 -22.92 -25.42 34.36
C LEU A 404 -24.40 -24.96 34.39
N ARG A 405 -25.06 -24.87 33.22
CA ARG A 405 -26.49 -24.51 33.14
C ARG A 405 -27.40 -25.66 33.56
N GLU A 406 -27.00 -26.89 33.27
CA GLU A 406 -27.72 -28.09 33.70
C GLU A 406 -27.59 -28.28 35.21
N GLU A 407 -26.40 -28.08 35.79
CA GLU A 407 -26.20 -28.09 37.25
C GLU A 407 -27.02 -26.99 37.97
N GLU A 408 -27.08 -25.76 37.44
CA GLU A 408 -27.91 -24.69 38.02
C GLU A 408 -29.41 -25.01 37.94
N GLN A 409 -29.88 -25.68 36.88
CA GLN A 409 -31.28 -26.10 36.75
C GLN A 409 -31.64 -27.27 37.67
N GLU A 410 -30.71 -28.19 37.89
CA GLU A 410 -30.90 -29.33 38.78
C GLU A 410 -30.95 -28.89 40.26
N VAL A 411 -30.13 -27.90 40.64
CA VAL A 411 -30.17 -27.28 41.97
C VAL A 411 -31.44 -26.46 42.19
N ALA A 412 -31.96 -25.79 41.16
CA ALA A 412 -33.22 -25.04 41.24
C ALA A 412 -34.47 -25.95 41.27
N GLY A 413 -34.41 -27.13 40.65
CA GLY A 413 -35.52 -28.10 40.61
C GLY A 413 -35.75 -28.86 41.93
N ASN A 414 -34.69 -29.08 42.72
CA ASN A 414 -34.78 -29.80 44.01
C ASN A 414 -35.21 -28.92 45.21
N GLY A 415 -35.50 -27.64 44.99
CA GLY A 415 -35.97 -26.71 46.03
C GLY A 415 -37.50 -26.67 46.24
N GLN A 416 -38.27 -27.47 45.49
CA GLN A 416 -39.72 -27.58 45.64
C GLN A 416 -40.13 -29.01 45.98
N SER A 417 -40.00 -29.38 47.25
CA SER A 417 -40.76 -30.48 47.86
C SER A 417 -41.11 -30.15 49.30
#